data_AF-A0A7C2PRG4-F1
#
_entry.id   AF-A0A7C2PRG4-F1
#
_cell.length_a   1.000
_cell.length_b   1.000
_cell.length_c   1.000
_cell.angle_alpha   90.00
_cell.angle_beta   90.00
_cell.angle_gamma   90.00
#
_symmetry.space_group_name_H-M   'P 1'
#
loop_
_entity.id
_entity.type
_entity.pdbx_description
1 polymer ?
#
loop_
_entity_poly.entity_id
_entity_poly.type
_entity_poly.pdbx_seq_one_letter_code
_entity_poly.pdbx_strand_id
1 'polypeptide(L)'
;NHIKPFPLDFKPNNLITLPHDWTPNNQLIQVTDEAFPHLEELYKTAQSSGIDLKIGGAYQSINESSKRFLKDYEECFMQNVVEKPTCSPYHFGTLIDVTCFDIDYRLHPLFALTKTYRWLEEHCDEFHFTFIDSYHQFLSNNKPWRPWQLRFNPEKSDHPKKPEKKLKTNRFRSFKKSLMFSTINYRPNNLKYLFIHDNEHTARKVSRYAIQKYGGTLFEIMNNNRRNLNIHVDNHLVAYDPNRIFTRHGLNQDLTAQNSGLPGNTLKKALNDIRMVRNGLIRALNLHNENFLISIHTNNRCSDLSIRYFQKKELSDQFLVFINENHPPKNFFYTINYKDFLFFKRHLYNVVLQKESTMCDDGSLSILMAKKKMNYVTLEVQEGHIRFQKKMLDLTVEYGRQQTLMCLPGPITIKQ
;
A
#
# COMPACT_ATOMS: atom_id res chain seq x y z
N ASN A 1 -17.19 -25.43 9.78
CA ASN A 1 -15.83 -25.15 10.33
C ASN A 1 -15.14 -26.49 10.59
N HIS A 2 -13.85 -26.56 10.93
CA HIS A 2 -13.12 -27.85 11.08
C HIS A 2 -13.69 -28.82 12.12
N ILE A 3 -14.66 -28.38 12.93
CA ILE A 3 -15.34 -29.15 13.98
C ILE A 3 -16.59 -29.86 13.42
N LYS A 4 -17.19 -29.36 12.33
CA LYS A 4 -18.37 -29.94 11.68
C LYS A 4 -18.20 -29.91 10.15
N PRO A 5 -17.72 -31.01 9.53
CA PRO A 5 -17.62 -31.12 8.07
C PRO A 5 -18.99 -31.35 7.43
N PHE A 6 -19.12 -30.96 6.16
CA PHE A 6 -20.29 -31.26 5.35
C PHE A 6 -20.32 -32.72 4.88
N PRO A 7 -21.52 -33.30 4.69
CA PRO A 7 -21.70 -34.52 3.89
C PRO A 7 -21.10 -34.35 2.50
N LEU A 8 -20.49 -35.41 1.92
CA LEU A 8 -19.79 -35.33 0.64
C LEU A 8 -20.69 -34.94 -0.55
N ASP A 9 -21.98 -35.21 -0.43
CA ASP A 9 -23.05 -34.93 -1.38
C ASP A 9 -23.78 -33.60 -1.11
N PHE A 10 -23.35 -32.84 -0.10
CA PHE A 10 -23.99 -31.58 0.24
C PHE A 10 -23.95 -30.58 -0.92
N LYS A 11 -25.13 -30.11 -1.29
CA LYS A 11 -25.36 -29.05 -2.27
C LYS A 11 -26.63 -28.29 -1.88
N PRO A 12 -26.62 -26.94 -1.88
CA PRO A 12 -27.85 -26.16 -1.73
C PRO A 12 -28.82 -26.45 -2.90
N ASN A 13 -30.09 -26.63 -2.59
CA ASN A 13 -31.12 -26.95 -3.59
C ASN A 13 -31.58 -25.71 -4.39
N ASN A 14 -31.15 -24.52 -3.98
CA ASN A 14 -31.68 -23.22 -4.39
C ASN A 14 -30.59 -22.33 -5.00
N LEU A 15 -29.86 -22.86 -6.00
CA LEU A 15 -28.77 -22.13 -6.66
C LEU A 15 -29.24 -21.49 -7.99
N ILE A 16 -28.88 -20.23 -8.20
CA ILE A 16 -29.10 -19.45 -9.41
C ILE A 16 -27.75 -19.15 -10.08
N THR A 17 -27.66 -19.34 -11.39
CA THR A 17 -26.50 -18.98 -12.19
C THR A 17 -26.50 -17.50 -12.53
N LEU A 18 -25.37 -16.82 -12.32
CA LEU A 18 -25.22 -15.39 -12.61
C LEU A 18 -25.16 -15.12 -14.12
N PRO A 19 -25.58 -13.91 -14.57
CA PRO A 19 -25.37 -13.47 -15.94
C PRO A 19 -23.88 -13.50 -16.35
N HIS A 20 -23.59 -13.96 -17.56
CA HIS A 20 -22.20 -14.14 -18.02
C HIS A 20 -21.38 -12.85 -17.99
N ASP A 21 -22.01 -11.73 -18.31
CA ASP A 21 -21.36 -10.41 -18.32
C ASP A 21 -20.98 -9.93 -16.92
N TRP A 22 -21.50 -10.52 -15.84
CA TRP A 22 -21.10 -10.17 -14.47
C TRP A 22 -19.81 -10.86 -14.03
N THR A 23 -19.36 -11.84 -14.81
CA THR A 23 -18.24 -12.72 -14.44
C THR A 23 -17.04 -12.50 -15.37
N PRO A 24 -15.81 -12.63 -14.88
CA PRO A 24 -14.63 -12.62 -15.74
C PRO A 24 -14.68 -13.80 -16.72
N ASN A 25 -14.39 -13.56 -18.00
CA ASN A 25 -14.31 -14.59 -19.04
C ASN A 25 -15.55 -15.50 -19.14
N ASN A 26 -16.75 -14.98 -18.86
CA ASN A 26 -18.02 -15.70 -18.93
C ASN A 26 -18.08 -16.96 -18.04
N GLN A 27 -17.35 -16.96 -16.91
CA GLN A 27 -17.35 -18.05 -15.95
C GLN A 27 -18.77 -18.37 -15.44
N LEU A 28 -19.08 -19.67 -15.31
CA LEU A 28 -20.33 -20.12 -14.70
C LEU A 28 -20.20 -20.05 -13.19
N ILE A 29 -20.83 -19.04 -12.59
CA ILE A 29 -20.83 -18.81 -11.14
C ILE A 29 -22.26 -18.86 -10.62
N GLN A 30 -22.46 -19.54 -9.49
CA GLN A 30 -23.78 -19.70 -8.87
C GLN A 30 -23.82 -19.12 -7.46
N VAL A 31 -24.96 -18.55 -7.08
CA VAL A 31 -25.28 -18.05 -5.74
C VAL A 31 -26.62 -18.61 -5.29
N THR A 32 -26.98 -18.47 -4.02
CA THR A 32 -28.34 -18.83 -3.57
C THR A 32 -29.39 -17.87 -4.16
N ASP A 33 -30.61 -18.37 -4.36
CA ASP A 33 -31.75 -17.55 -4.78
C ASP A 33 -32.03 -16.36 -3.85
N GLU A 34 -31.79 -16.55 -2.56
CA GLU A 34 -31.90 -15.51 -1.53
C GLU A 34 -30.83 -14.41 -1.68
N ALA A 35 -29.59 -14.76 -2.04
CA ALA A 35 -28.51 -13.77 -2.21
C ALA A 35 -28.57 -13.03 -3.55
N PHE A 36 -29.18 -13.66 -4.57
CA PHE A 36 -29.24 -13.15 -5.94
C PHE A 36 -29.85 -11.73 -6.07
N PRO A 37 -31.05 -11.42 -5.53
CA PRO A 37 -31.65 -10.10 -5.71
C PRO A 37 -30.81 -8.97 -5.09
N HIS A 38 -30.21 -9.21 -3.92
CA HIS A 38 -29.33 -8.24 -3.28
C HIS A 38 -28.01 -8.05 -4.03
N LEU A 39 -27.46 -9.14 -4.58
CA LEU A 39 -26.27 -9.05 -5.43
C LEU A 39 -26.55 -8.29 -6.73
N GLU A 40 -27.75 -8.49 -7.31
CA GLU A 40 -28.19 -7.77 -8.50
C GLU A 40 -28.27 -6.27 -8.26
N GLU A 41 -28.85 -5.86 -7.14
CA GLU A 41 -28.96 -4.45 -6.77
C GLU A 41 -27.58 -3.82 -6.52
N LEU A 42 -26.70 -4.53 -5.79
CA LEU A 42 -25.32 -4.09 -5.56
C LEU A 42 -24.57 -3.92 -6.88
N TYR A 43 -24.70 -4.88 -7.80
CA TYR A 43 -24.01 -4.87 -9.08
C TYR A 43 -24.49 -3.72 -9.98
N LYS A 44 -25.82 -3.53 -10.11
CA LYS A 44 -26.40 -2.42 -10.87
C LYS A 44 -26.03 -1.06 -10.29
N THR A 45 -26.05 -0.93 -8.96
CA THR A 45 -25.68 0.34 -8.30
C THR A 45 -24.20 0.66 -8.51
N ALA A 46 -23.32 -0.34 -8.39
CA ALA A 46 -21.89 -0.17 -8.70
C ALA A 46 -21.68 0.32 -10.14
N GLN A 47 -22.33 -0.32 -11.13
CA GLN A 47 -22.25 0.09 -12.53
C GLN A 47 -22.72 1.53 -12.76
N SER A 48 -23.87 1.91 -12.20
CA SER A 48 -24.40 3.27 -12.30
C SER A 48 -23.48 4.33 -11.68
N SER A 49 -22.68 3.93 -10.68
CA SER A 49 -21.67 4.77 -10.01
C SER A 49 -20.32 4.79 -10.72
N GLY A 50 -20.20 4.20 -11.91
CA GLY A 50 -18.93 4.11 -12.66
C GLY A 50 -17.89 3.19 -12.00
N ILE A 51 -18.36 2.27 -11.15
CA ILE A 51 -17.53 1.27 -10.48
C ILE A 51 -17.54 -0.01 -11.32
N ASP A 52 -16.35 -0.42 -11.74
CA ASP A 52 -16.19 -1.71 -12.38
C ASP A 52 -16.15 -2.80 -11.31
N LEU A 53 -17.18 -3.64 -11.29
CA LEU A 53 -17.34 -4.76 -10.39
C LEU A 53 -17.60 -6.02 -11.23
N LYS A 54 -16.90 -7.11 -10.90
CA LYS A 54 -17.18 -8.46 -11.42
C LYS A 54 -17.22 -9.47 -10.28
N ILE A 55 -17.94 -10.55 -10.49
CA ILE A 55 -18.01 -11.69 -9.57
C ILE A 55 -16.99 -12.74 -10.04
N GLY A 56 -15.93 -12.93 -9.26
CA GLY A 56 -14.84 -13.86 -9.59
C GLY A 56 -14.97 -15.25 -8.96
N GLY A 57 -15.97 -15.47 -8.10
CA GLY A 57 -16.27 -16.77 -7.50
C GLY A 57 -17.45 -16.71 -6.53
N ALA A 58 -18.11 -17.84 -6.29
CA ALA A 58 -19.16 -17.97 -5.27
C ALA A 58 -19.34 -19.45 -4.87
N TYR A 59 -20.55 -20.03 -4.98
CA TYR A 59 -20.78 -21.44 -4.64
C TYR A 59 -19.74 -22.36 -5.29
N GLN A 60 -19.25 -23.30 -4.49
CA GLN A 60 -18.34 -24.33 -4.94
C GLN A 60 -18.78 -25.68 -4.41
N SER A 61 -18.83 -26.69 -5.28
CA SER A 61 -19.10 -28.06 -4.86
C SER A 61 -17.96 -28.64 -4.02
N ILE A 62 -18.27 -29.66 -3.22
CA ILE A 62 -17.25 -30.41 -2.48
C ILE A 62 -16.25 -31.06 -3.45
N ASN A 63 -16.71 -31.56 -4.59
CA ASN A 63 -15.83 -32.16 -5.60
C ASN A 63 -14.79 -31.15 -6.15
N GLU A 64 -15.22 -29.94 -6.50
CA GLU A 64 -14.29 -28.90 -6.96
C GLU A 64 -13.33 -28.47 -5.85
N SER A 65 -13.81 -28.39 -4.61
CA SER A 65 -12.97 -28.07 -3.45
C SER A 65 -11.94 -29.18 -3.19
N SER A 66 -12.30 -30.45 -3.39
CA SER A 66 -11.40 -31.60 -3.29
C SER A 66 -10.32 -31.60 -4.35
N LYS A 67 -10.67 -31.29 -5.61
CA LYS A 67 -9.68 -31.14 -6.70
C LYS A 67 -8.67 -30.04 -6.40
N ARG A 68 -9.13 -28.89 -5.91
CA ARG A 68 -8.26 -27.78 -5.50
C ARG A 68 -7.39 -28.17 -4.30
N PHE A 69 -7.97 -28.82 -3.30
CA PHE A 69 -7.24 -29.28 -2.12
C PHE A 69 -6.09 -30.22 -2.48
N LEU A 70 -6.31 -31.22 -3.34
CA LEU A 70 -5.27 -32.16 -3.77
C LEU A 70 -4.11 -31.42 -4.45
N LYS A 71 -4.43 -30.51 -5.37
CA LYS A 71 -3.44 -29.68 -6.04
C LYS A 71 -2.65 -28.81 -5.05
N ASP A 72 -3.35 -28.08 -4.18
CA ASP A 72 -2.72 -27.20 -3.19
C ASP A 72 -1.88 -27.99 -2.18
N TYR A 73 -2.30 -29.21 -1.82
CA TYR A 73 -1.59 -30.10 -0.90
C TYR A 73 -0.29 -30.67 -1.49
N GLU A 74 -0.27 -30.96 -2.80
CA GLU A 74 0.93 -31.38 -3.52
C GLU A 74 1.93 -30.22 -3.72
N GLU A 75 1.45 -28.98 -3.82
CA GLU A 75 2.25 -27.79 -4.12
C GLU A 75 2.72 -27.00 -2.87
N CYS A 76 2.11 -27.17 -1.68
CA CYS A 76 2.43 -26.38 -0.47
C CYS A 76 3.28 -27.11 0.60
N PHE A 77 4.41 -26.51 1.00
CA PHE A 77 5.27 -26.95 2.12
C PHE A 77 4.63 -26.85 3.53
N MET A 78 3.47 -26.19 3.68
CA MET A 78 2.75 -26.09 4.96
C MET A 78 1.34 -26.68 4.84
N GLN A 79 1.22 -28.00 5.04
CA GLN A 79 -0.04 -28.75 4.95
C GLN A 79 -1.13 -28.25 5.92
N ASN A 80 -0.74 -27.59 7.01
CA ASN A 80 -1.65 -27.12 8.08
C ASN A 80 -2.48 -25.88 7.73
N VAL A 81 -2.26 -25.25 6.57
CA VAL A 81 -3.02 -24.06 6.13
C VAL A 81 -3.97 -24.32 4.95
N VAL A 82 -4.02 -25.55 4.43
CA VAL A 82 -4.91 -25.92 3.33
C VAL A 82 -6.32 -26.17 3.87
N GLU A 83 -7.31 -25.51 3.27
CA GLU A 83 -8.71 -25.61 3.68
C GLU A 83 -9.27 -26.98 3.29
N LYS A 84 -9.60 -27.82 4.28
CA LYS A 84 -10.16 -29.17 4.04
C LYS A 84 -11.41 -29.08 3.15
N PRO A 85 -11.59 -29.97 2.16
CA PRO A 85 -12.66 -29.87 1.17
C PRO A 85 -14.03 -29.73 1.80
N THR A 86 -14.40 -30.61 2.75
CA THR A 86 -15.71 -30.61 3.41
C THR A 86 -15.88 -29.53 4.48
N CYS A 87 -14.97 -28.55 4.58
CA CYS A 87 -15.02 -27.52 5.61
C CYS A 87 -15.20 -26.11 5.04
N SER A 88 -15.38 -25.99 3.72
CA SER A 88 -15.40 -24.71 3.06
C SER A 88 -16.71 -23.95 3.25
N PRO A 89 -16.68 -22.67 3.65
CA PRO A 89 -17.90 -21.85 3.73
C PRO A 89 -18.53 -21.57 2.35
N TYR A 90 -17.81 -21.76 1.25
CA TYR A 90 -18.35 -21.61 -0.10
C TYR A 90 -19.44 -22.64 -0.44
N HIS A 91 -19.51 -23.77 0.27
CA HIS A 91 -20.57 -24.77 0.04
C HIS A 91 -21.97 -24.24 0.32
N PHE A 92 -22.12 -23.28 1.23
CA PHE A 92 -23.42 -22.66 1.51
C PHE A 92 -23.88 -21.69 0.42
N GLY A 93 -23.01 -21.31 -0.53
CA GLY A 93 -23.36 -20.32 -1.56
C GLY A 93 -23.55 -18.89 -1.06
N THR A 94 -23.26 -18.61 0.21
CA THR A 94 -23.40 -17.29 0.84
C THR A 94 -22.13 -16.44 0.81
N LEU A 95 -21.02 -17.01 0.29
CA LEU A 95 -19.78 -16.27 0.03
C LEU A 95 -19.66 -15.90 -1.43
N ILE A 96 -19.24 -14.66 -1.67
CA ILE A 96 -19.07 -14.10 -3.00
C ILE A 96 -17.70 -13.45 -3.07
N ASP A 97 -16.92 -13.86 -4.06
CA ASP A 97 -15.64 -13.27 -4.40
C ASP A 97 -15.82 -12.21 -5.47
N VAL A 98 -15.39 -10.99 -5.19
CA VAL A 98 -15.51 -9.83 -6.10
C VAL A 98 -14.17 -9.38 -6.67
N THR A 99 -14.17 -8.80 -7.87
CA THR A 99 -12.97 -8.33 -8.54
C THR A 99 -13.28 -7.15 -9.47
N CYS A 100 -12.24 -6.61 -10.10
CA CYS A 100 -12.34 -5.49 -11.04
C CYS A 100 -11.19 -5.46 -12.05
N PHE A 101 -11.36 -4.66 -13.09
CA PHE A 101 -10.46 -4.43 -14.20
C PHE A 101 -9.10 -3.88 -13.75
N ASP A 102 -9.07 -3.03 -12.71
CA ASP A 102 -7.83 -2.45 -12.17
C ASP A 102 -6.77 -3.49 -11.73
N ILE A 103 -7.18 -4.76 -11.57
CA ILE A 103 -6.34 -5.90 -11.19
C ILE A 103 -6.46 -7.09 -12.15
N ASP A 104 -6.87 -6.83 -13.40
CA ASP A 104 -7.08 -7.83 -14.45
C ASP A 104 -8.08 -8.92 -14.04
N TYR A 105 -9.11 -8.55 -13.27
CA TYR A 105 -10.14 -9.45 -12.73
C TYR A 105 -9.60 -10.60 -11.87
N ARG A 106 -8.38 -10.49 -11.34
CA ARG A 106 -7.79 -11.51 -10.47
C ARG A 106 -8.40 -11.45 -9.06
N LEU A 107 -8.58 -12.61 -8.41
CA LEU A 107 -8.85 -12.68 -6.97
C LEU A 107 -7.54 -12.43 -6.21
N HIS A 108 -7.18 -11.15 -6.16
CA HIS A 108 -5.87 -10.71 -5.72
C HIS A 108 -5.95 -9.63 -4.65
N PRO A 109 -5.01 -9.63 -3.69
CA PRO A 109 -4.68 -8.55 -2.77
C PRO A 109 -4.91 -7.10 -3.16
N LEU A 110 -4.55 -6.83 -4.41
CA LEU A 110 -4.49 -5.49 -4.95
C LEU A 110 -5.90 -4.94 -5.12
N PHE A 111 -6.92 -5.81 -5.08
CA PHE A 111 -8.32 -5.42 -5.01
C PHE A 111 -8.54 -4.37 -3.92
N ALA A 112 -7.90 -4.52 -2.76
CA ALA A 112 -8.09 -3.57 -1.67
C ALA A 112 -7.50 -2.16 -1.91
N LEU A 113 -6.76 -1.96 -3.00
CA LEU A 113 -6.26 -0.65 -3.42
C LEU A 113 -7.15 0.04 -4.48
N THR A 114 -8.11 -0.68 -5.06
CA THR A 114 -8.90 -0.20 -6.20
C THR A 114 -10.01 0.74 -5.75
N LYS A 115 -10.54 1.51 -6.70
CA LYS A 115 -11.75 2.32 -6.45
C LYS A 115 -12.95 1.45 -6.10
N THR A 116 -13.04 0.25 -6.69
CA THR A 116 -14.11 -0.72 -6.47
C THR A 116 -14.15 -1.20 -5.03
N TYR A 117 -13.00 -1.54 -4.44
CA TYR A 117 -12.96 -1.94 -3.04
C TYR A 117 -13.37 -0.81 -2.09
N ARG A 118 -12.90 0.42 -2.33
CA ARG A 118 -13.30 1.59 -1.51
C ARG A 118 -14.81 1.79 -1.54
N TRP A 119 -15.40 1.69 -2.73
CA TRP A 119 -16.84 1.82 -2.89
C TRP A 119 -17.57 0.70 -2.14
N LEU A 120 -17.11 -0.54 -2.23
CA LEU A 120 -17.69 -1.65 -1.48
C LEU A 120 -17.53 -1.49 0.04
N GLU A 121 -16.41 -0.96 0.55
CA GLU A 121 -16.26 -0.67 1.98
C GLU A 121 -17.31 0.33 2.49
N GLU A 122 -17.77 1.24 1.63
CA GLU A 122 -18.78 2.25 1.97
C GLU A 122 -20.21 1.74 1.75
N HIS A 123 -20.44 0.85 0.77
CA HIS A 123 -21.78 0.52 0.29
C HIS A 123 -22.21 -0.94 0.44
N CYS A 124 -21.31 -1.92 0.56
CA CYS A 124 -21.71 -3.34 0.52
C CYS A 124 -22.68 -3.72 1.67
N ASP A 125 -22.56 -3.02 2.80
CA ASP A 125 -23.45 -3.18 3.95
C ASP A 125 -24.91 -2.82 3.66
N GLU A 126 -25.16 -1.89 2.72
CA GLU A 126 -26.49 -1.44 2.25
C GLU A 126 -27.22 -2.55 1.51
N PHE A 127 -26.48 -3.50 0.93
CA PHE A 127 -27.02 -4.63 0.15
C PHE A 127 -26.85 -5.97 0.89
N HIS A 128 -26.83 -5.94 2.22
CA HIS A 128 -26.75 -7.13 3.09
C HIS A 128 -25.43 -7.92 2.98
N PHE A 129 -24.40 -7.36 2.35
CA PHE A 129 -23.06 -7.95 2.31
C PHE A 129 -22.15 -7.37 3.39
N THR A 130 -21.20 -8.17 3.86
CA THR A 130 -20.11 -7.71 4.74
C THR A 130 -18.81 -8.38 4.33
N PHE A 131 -17.67 -7.71 4.47
CA PHE A 131 -16.37 -8.38 4.37
C PHE A 131 -16.20 -9.40 5.51
N ILE A 132 -15.75 -10.61 5.18
CA ILE A 132 -15.61 -11.71 6.15
C ILE A 132 -14.50 -11.45 7.16
N ASP A 133 -13.36 -10.98 6.70
CA ASP A 133 -12.16 -10.84 7.52
C ASP A 133 -11.70 -9.39 7.56
N SER A 134 -11.64 -8.84 8.78
CA SER A 134 -10.81 -7.67 9.02
C SER A 134 -9.34 -8.10 9.13
N TYR A 135 -8.40 -7.25 8.71
CA TYR A 135 -6.98 -7.53 8.90
C TYR A 135 -6.62 -7.92 10.35
N HIS A 136 -7.30 -7.38 11.35
CA HIS A 136 -7.01 -7.70 12.75
C HIS A 136 -7.26 -9.17 13.09
N GLN A 137 -8.22 -9.83 12.44
CA GLN A 137 -8.47 -11.28 12.60
C GLN A 137 -7.44 -12.13 11.84
N PHE A 138 -6.86 -11.63 10.75
CA PHE A 138 -5.68 -12.24 10.11
C PHE A 138 -4.50 -12.30 11.09
N LEU A 139 -4.22 -11.17 11.78
CA LEU A 139 -3.08 -11.05 12.70
C LEU A 139 -3.16 -12.01 13.90
N SER A 140 -4.38 -12.40 14.30
CA SER A 140 -4.59 -13.32 15.42
C SER A 140 -4.66 -14.80 15.00
N ASN A 141 -5.07 -15.11 13.75
CA ASN A 141 -5.51 -16.48 13.39
C ASN A 141 -4.73 -17.14 12.23
N ASN A 142 -3.65 -16.55 11.72
CA ASN A 142 -2.74 -17.12 10.70
C ASN A 142 -3.39 -17.58 9.36
N LYS A 143 -4.65 -17.23 9.08
CA LYS A 143 -5.31 -17.50 7.78
C LYS A 143 -4.95 -16.42 6.75
N PRO A 144 -4.79 -16.73 5.44
CA PRO A 144 -4.48 -15.73 4.42
C PRO A 144 -5.62 -14.71 4.25
N TRP A 145 -5.32 -13.40 4.27
CA TRP A 145 -6.33 -12.35 4.08
C TRP A 145 -6.86 -12.36 2.63
N ARG A 146 -8.19 -12.29 2.49
CA ARG A 146 -8.91 -12.33 1.21
C ARG A 146 -9.84 -11.11 1.10
N PRO A 147 -9.34 -9.94 0.65
CA PRO A 147 -10.10 -8.69 0.60
C PRO A 147 -11.25 -8.68 -0.39
N TRP A 148 -11.33 -9.68 -1.25
CA TRP A 148 -12.40 -9.81 -2.23
C TRP A 148 -13.60 -10.61 -1.69
N GLN A 149 -13.53 -11.15 -0.47
CA GLN A 149 -14.57 -12.01 0.08
C GLN A 149 -15.67 -11.20 0.78
N LEU A 150 -16.85 -11.20 0.17
CA LEU A 150 -18.10 -10.76 0.78
C LEU A 150 -18.88 -11.96 1.31
N ARG A 151 -19.58 -11.75 2.42
CA ARG A 151 -20.58 -12.66 2.96
C ARG A 151 -21.95 -12.01 2.90
N PHE A 152 -22.90 -12.73 2.34
CA PHE A 152 -24.31 -12.39 2.41
C PHE A 152 -24.85 -12.67 3.83
N ASN A 153 -25.58 -11.72 4.39
CA ASN A 153 -26.21 -11.83 5.71
C ASN A 153 -27.74 -11.64 5.59
N PRO A 154 -28.52 -12.72 5.60
CA PRO A 154 -29.98 -12.64 5.38
C PRO A 154 -30.74 -11.93 6.51
N GLU A 155 -30.16 -11.86 7.72
CA GLU A 155 -30.83 -11.29 8.91
C GLU A 155 -30.70 -9.75 9.04
N LYS A 156 -30.03 -9.05 8.12
CA LYS A 156 -29.99 -7.58 8.16
C LYS A 156 -31.36 -7.02 7.73
N SER A 157 -32.04 -6.32 8.64
CA SER A 157 -33.26 -5.54 8.35
C SER A 157 -32.93 -4.22 7.64
N ASP A 158 -33.80 -3.75 6.73
CA ASP A 158 -33.75 -2.50 5.92
C ASP A 158 -33.70 -1.15 6.70
N HIS A 159 -33.11 -1.09 7.89
CA HIS A 159 -33.05 0.14 8.69
C HIS A 159 -31.73 0.91 8.50
N PRO A 160 -31.78 2.20 8.10
CA PRO A 160 -30.58 2.99 7.93
C PRO A 160 -29.95 3.34 9.28
N LYS A 161 -28.68 2.97 9.50
CA LYS A 161 -27.92 3.43 10.66
C LYS A 161 -27.55 4.91 10.50
N LYS A 162 -27.94 5.75 11.47
CA LYS A 162 -27.49 7.16 11.58
C LYS A 162 -25.95 7.25 11.68
N PRO A 163 -25.33 8.29 11.08
CA PRO A 163 -23.87 8.40 11.06
C PRO A 163 -23.34 8.87 12.43
N GLU A 164 -22.62 8.00 13.13
CA GLU A 164 -21.68 8.43 14.16
C GLU A 164 -20.48 9.14 13.49
N LYS A 165 -20.21 10.39 13.88
CA LYS A 165 -19.00 11.12 13.48
C LYS A 165 -17.75 10.46 14.10
N LYS A 166 -17.21 9.43 13.44
CA LYS A 166 -15.84 8.94 13.66
C LYS A 166 -14.88 9.71 12.76
N LEU A 167 -13.65 9.97 13.23
CA LEU A 167 -12.57 10.48 12.38
C LEU A 167 -12.52 9.65 11.09
N LYS A 168 -12.65 10.30 9.92
CA LYS A 168 -12.50 9.63 8.61
C LYS A 168 -11.05 9.22 8.41
N THR A 169 -10.67 8.05 8.92
CA THR A 169 -9.45 7.36 8.50
C THR A 169 -9.78 6.54 7.25
N ASN A 170 -9.42 7.04 6.07
CA ASN A 170 -9.48 6.25 4.84
C ASN A 170 -8.33 5.24 4.85
N ARG A 171 -8.43 4.17 5.65
CA ARG A 171 -7.39 3.13 5.69
C ARG A 171 -7.43 2.35 4.38
N PHE A 172 -6.51 2.64 3.48
CA PHE A 172 -6.11 1.67 2.48
C PHE A 172 -5.58 0.43 3.19
N ARG A 173 -6.22 -0.71 2.97
CA ARG A 173 -5.68 -2.02 3.32
C ARG A 173 -5.28 -2.67 2.01
N SER A 174 -4.14 -3.35 1.95
CA SER A 174 -3.69 -4.15 0.80
C SER A 174 -2.90 -5.34 1.34
N PHE A 175 -2.88 -6.46 0.61
CA PHE A 175 -3.51 -7.70 1.06
C PHE A 175 -3.24 -8.94 0.24
N LYS A 176 -1.96 -9.25 -0.02
CA LYS A 176 -1.41 -10.58 0.35
C LYS A 176 -0.04 -10.29 0.93
N LYS A 177 0.12 -10.85 2.12
CA LYS A 177 1.38 -11.32 2.70
C LYS A 177 2.63 -10.55 2.26
N SER A 178 2.69 -9.28 2.65
CA SER A 178 3.92 -8.58 3.11
C SER A 178 3.76 -7.07 3.03
N LEU A 179 2.79 -6.54 2.28
CA LEU A 179 2.76 -5.10 2.02
C LEU A 179 1.39 -4.46 2.15
N MET A 180 1.17 -3.74 3.25
CA MET A 180 0.06 -2.79 3.33
C MET A 180 0.57 -1.39 3.03
N PHE A 181 -0.08 -0.69 2.11
CA PHE A 181 0.02 0.75 2.03
C PHE A 181 -1.17 1.34 2.77
N SER A 182 -0.93 2.19 3.76
CA SER A 182 -1.95 2.95 4.46
C SER A 182 -1.81 4.41 4.08
N THR A 183 -2.90 5.02 3.62
CA THR A 183 -2.98 6.48 3.46
C THR A 183 -3.83 7.03 4.60
N ILE A 184 -3.36 8.04 5.31
CA ILE A 184 -4.10 8.71 6.37
C ILE A 184 -4.27 10.16 5.96
N ASN A 185 -5.52 10.58 5.75
CA ASN A 185 -5.88 11.96 5.47
C ASN A 185 -6.46 12.59 6.73
N TYR A 186 -5.94 13.74 7.13
CA TYR A 186 -6.48 14.51 8.26
C TYR A 186 -6.26 15.98 8.00
N ARG A 187 -7.31 16.81 8.10
CA ARG A 187 -7.27 18.25 7.74
C ARG A 187 -6.46 18.48 6.45
N PRO A 188 -6.97 18.00 5.30
CA PRO A 188 -6.22 17.95 4.05
C PRO A 188 -5.60 19.29 3.69
N ASN A 189 -4.36 19.25 3.23
CA ASN A 189 -3.59 20.39 2.75
C ASN A 189 -2.48 19.87 1.82
N ASN A 190 -1.61 20.77 1.36
CA ASN A 190 -0.56 20.45 0.40
C ASN A 190 0.65 19.68 0.98
N LEU A 191 0.68 19.40 2.29
CA LEU A 191 1.72 18.59 2.91
C LEU A 191 1.41 17.10 2.73
N LYS A 192 2.41 16.37 2.25
CA LYS A 192 2.39 14.91 2.19
C LYS A 192 3.57 14.35 2.96
N TYR A 193 3.38 13.21 3.60
CA TYR A 193 4.39 12.50 4.37
C TYR A 193 4.55 11.09 3.84
N LEU A 194 5.77 10.60 3.73
CA LEU A 194 6.05 9.21 3.37
C LEU A 194 6.85 8.52 4.46
N PHE A 195 6.39 7.34 4.85
CA PHE A 195 7.06 6.42 5.77
C PHE A 195 7.11 5.04 5.10
N ILE A 196 8.28 4.65 4.59
CA ILE A 196 8.37 3.53 3.63
C ILE A 196 8.95 2.23 4.24
N HIS A 197 9.56 2.28 5.42
CA HIS A 197 10.16 1.11 6.07
C HIS A 197 9.53 0.85 7.43
N ASP A 198 8.76 -0.23 7.53
CA ASP A 198 8.04 -0.54 8.76
C ASP A 198 8.98 -0.81 9.95
N ASN A 199 10.22 -1.25 9.74
CA ASN A 199 11.15 -1.47 10.86
C ASN A 199 11.70 -0.18 11.50
N GLU A 200 11.37 1.00 10.99
CA GLU A 200 11.88 2.28 11.49
C GLU A 200 10.93 2.87 12.55
N HIS A 201 11.18 2.56 13.82
CA HIS A 201 10.25 2.86 14.93
C HIS A 201 10.16 4.35 15.25
N THR A 202 11.29 5.06 15.20
CA THR A 202 11.35 6.50 15.44
C THR A 202 10.61 7.27 14.35
N ALA A 203 10.89 6.98 13.08
CA ALA A 203 10.18 7.56 11.94
C ALA A 203 8.67 7.32 12.03
N ARG A 204 8.21 6.09 12.32
CA ARG A 204 6.78 5.79 12.49
C ARG A 204 6.10 6.70 13.52
N LYS A 205 6.74 6.89 14.69
CA LYS A 205 6.20 7.76 15.75
C LYS A 205 6.15 9.22 15.30
N VAL A 206 7.14 9.66 14.53
CA VAL A 206 7.24 11.04 14.05
C VAL A 206 6.25 11.31 12.92
N SER A 207 6.06 10.38 12.00
CA SER A 207 5.03 10.44 10.95
C SER A 207 3.62 10.61 11.53
N ARG A 208 3.29 9.87 12.59
CA ARG A 208 2.01 10.00 13.31
C ARG A 208 1.87 11.34 14.03
N TYR A 209 2.95 11.83 14.62
CA TYR A 209 2.97 13.16 15.20
C TYR A 209 2.76 14.25 14.14
N ALA A 210 3.35 14.10 12.94
CA ALA A 210 3.20 15.03 11.82
C ALA A 210 1.74 15.20 11.42
N ILE A 211 1.07 14.09 11.10
CA ILE A 211 -0.32 14.10 10.65
C ILE A 211 -1.26 14.62 11.74
N GLN A 212 -1.04 14.26 13.01
CA GLN A 212 -1.87 14.73 14.13
C GLN A 212 -1.75 16.24 14.36
N LYS A 213 -0.53 16.78 14.29
CA LYS A 213 -0.25 18.19 14.57
C LYS A 213 -0.58 19.11 13.39
N TYR A 214 -0.24 18.69 12.17
CA TYR A 214 -0.23 19.57 11.01
C TYR A 214 -1.26 19.25 9.93
N GLY A 215 -1.94 18.10 10.03
CA GLY A 215 -2.82 17.61 8.97
C GLY A 215 -2.06 17.23 7.69
N GLY A 216 -2.75 17.11 6.57
CA GLY A 216 -2.20 16.67 5.28
C GLY A 216 -2.51 15.20 4.97
N THR A 217 -1.61 14.56 4.24
CA THR A 217 -1.73 13.14 3.84
C THR A 217 -0.47 12.36 4.22
N LEU A 218 -0.61 11.31 5.02
CA LEU A 218 0.48 10.40 5.38
C LEU A 218 0.36 9.08 4.62
N PHE A 219 1.42 8.67 3.94
CA PHE A 219 1.57 7.38 3.27
C PHE A 219 2.51 6.49 4.08
N GLU A 220 2.03 5.36 4.55
CA GLU A 220 2.82 4.39 5.33
C GLU A 220 2.87 3.04 4.61
N ILE A 221 4.05 2.44 4.56
CA ILE A 221 4.20 1.02 4.23
C ILE A 221 4.26 0.22 5.53
N MET A 222 3.39 -0.77 5.67
CA MET A 222 3.41 -1.77 6.74
C MET A 222 3.89 -3.11 6.17
N ASN A 223 4.85 -3.71 6.86
CA ASN A 223 5.54 -4.93 6.41
C ASN A 223 6.04 -5.74 7.61
N ASN A 224 5.20 -5.92 8.63
CA ASN A 224 5.48 -6.72 9.82
C ASN A 224 6.86 -6.43 10.46
N ASN A 225 7.19 -5.14 10.57
CA ASN A 225 8.47 -4.67 11.12
C ASN A 225 9.72 -5.16 10.36
N ARG A 226 9.62 -5.41 9.05
CA ARG A 226 10.74 -5.78 8.18
C ARG A 226 11.21 -4.60 7.33
N ARG A 227 12.50 -4.61 6.98
CA ARG A 227 13.14 -3.63 6.10
C ARG A 227 12.73 -3.80 4.63
N ASN A 228 12.88 -5.03 4.12
CA ASN A 228 12.61 -5.39 2.73
C ASN A 228 11.24 -6.04 2.59
N LEU A 229 10.57 -5.73 1.48
CA LEU A 229 9.30 -6.32 1.10
C LEU A 229 9.57 -7.66 0.41
N ASN A 230 8.59 -8.56 0.45
CA ASN A 230 8.70 -9.83 -0.24
C ASN A 230 7.47 -10.08 -1.11
N ILE A 231 7.68 -10.64 -2.29
CA ILE A 231 6.61 -11.16 -3.15
C ILE A 231 6.91 -12.61 -3.52
N HIS A 232 5.85 -13.40 -3.67
CA HIS A 232 5.99 -14.76 -4.20
C HIS A 232 5.88 -14.70 -5.73
N VAL A 233 6.87 -15.27 -6.41
CA VAL A 233 6.91 -15.38 -7.86
C VAL A 233 7.29 -16.81 -8.20
N ASP A 234 6.39 -17.51 -8.88
CA ASP A 234 6.44 -18.97 -9.01
C ASP A 234 6.59 -19.62 -7.62
N ASN A 235 7.58 -20.49 -7.43
CA ASN A 235 7.85 -21.15 -6.14
C ASN A 235 8.93 -20.44 -5.30
N HIS A 236 9.28 -19.19 -5.64
CA HIS A 236 10.35 -18.44 -4.98
C HIS A 236 9.82 -17.23 -4.22
N LEU A 237 10.46 -16.92 -3.09
CA LEU A 237 10.26 -15.67 -2.36
C LEU A 237 11.31 -14.66 -2.85
N VAL A 238 10.84 -13.54 -3.41
CA VAL A 238 11.70 -12.47 -3.94
C VAL A 238 11.62 -11.26 -3.01
N ALA A 239 12.76 -10.87 -2.45
CA ALA A 239 12.91 -9.71 -1.59
C ALA A 239 13.30 -8.45 -2.39
N TYR A 240 12.81 -7.29 -1.98
CA TYR A 240 13.22 -6.01 -2.55
C TYR A 240 13.06 -4.88 -1.54
N ASP A 241 13.91 -3.85 -1.64
CA ASP A 241 13.80 -2.64 -0.83
C ASP A 241 12.75 -1.70 -1.46
N PRO A 242 11.73 -1.25 -0.69
CA PRO A 242 10.66 -0.41 -1.23
C PRO A 242 11.14 0.96 -1.71
N ASN A 243 12.30 1.41 -1.26
CA ASN A 243 12.96 2.64 -1.69
C ASN A 243 14.04 2.38 -2.76
N ARG A 244 13.94 1.27 -3.50
CA ARG A 244 14.74 1.02 -4.72
C ARG A 244 13.89 0.86 -5.98
N ILE A 245 12.57 0.91 -5.83
CA ILE A 245 11.64 0.56 -6.91
C ILE A 245 11.36 1.72 -7.87
N PHE A 246 11.75 2.97 -7.56
CA PHE A 246 11.25 4.15 -8.26
C PHE A 246 11.85 4.36 -9.65
N THR A 247 12.94 3.67 -9.97
CA THR A 247 13.50 3.62 -11.33
C THR A 247 13.70 2.18 -11.78
N ARG A 248 13.73 1.96 -13.09
CA ARG A 248 13.99 0.61 -13.64
C ARG A 248 15.41 0.15 -13.29
N HIS A 249 16.37 1.06 -13.31
CA HIS A 249 17.77 0.75 -13.06
C HIS A 249 17.99 0.32 -11.60
N GLY A 250 17.52 1.11 -10.64
CA GLY A 250 17.64 0.77 -9.23
C GLY A 250 16.87 -0.49 -8.84
N LEU A 251 15.66 -0.71 -9.39
CA LEU A 251 14.91 -1.95 -9.14
C LEU A 251 15.66 -3.18 -9.66
N ASN A 252 16.26 -3.10 -10.84
CA ASN A 252 17.07 -4.19 -11.40
C ASN A 252 18.29 -4.50 -10.51
N GLN A 253 19.01 -3.47 -10.07
CA GLN A 253 20.17 -3.62 -9.20
C GLN A 253 19.78 -4.25 -7.87
N ASP A 254 18.73 -3.74 -7.24
CA ASP A 254 18.23 -4.24 -5.95
C ASP A 254 17.79 -5.71 -6.05
N LEU A 255 17.01 -6.06 -7.09
CA LEU A 255 16.58 -7.44 -7.30
C LEU A 255 17.75 -8.39 -7.50
N THR A 256 18.76 -7.98 -8.26
CA THR A 256 19.96 -8.79 -8.50
C THR A 256 20.78 -8.98 -7.23
N ALA A 257 20.95 -7.91 -6.44
CA ALA A 257 21.73 -7.94 -5.22
C ALA A 257 21.06 -8.74 -4.09
N GLN A 258 19.75 -8.58 -3.90
CA GLN A 258 19.02 -9.20 -2.79
C GLN A 258 18.64 -10.67 -3.02
N ASN A 259 18.61 -11.11 -4.28
CA ASN A 259 18.08 -12.42 -4.65
C ASN A 259 19.10 -13.23 -5.46
N SER A 260 20.38 -13.12 -5.09
CA SER A 260 21.45 -13.88 -5.71
C SER A 260 21.15 -15.38 -5.60
N GLY A 261 21.11 -16.06 -6.75
CA GLY A 261 20.78 -17.48 -6.85
C GLY A 261 19.36 -17.80 -7.33
N LEU A 262 18.47 -16.81 -7.49
CA LEU A 262 17.17 -17.06 -8.12
C LEU A 262 17.27 -17.12 -9.65
N PRO A 263 16.43 -17.92 -10.34
CA PRO A 263 16.43 -17.99 -11.79
C PRO A 263 16.12 -16.64 -12.45
N GLY A 264 16.82 -16.31 -13.53
CA GLY A 264 16.64 -15.02 -14.24
C GLY A 264 15.20 -14.78 -14.73
N ASN A 265 14.48 -15.84 -15.11
CA ASN A 265 13.06 -15.75 -15.47
C ASN A 265 12.17 -15.36 -14.28
N THR A 266 12.45 -15.88 -13.09
CA THR A 266 11.77 -15.50 -11.84
C THR A 266 11.99 -14.01 -11.54
N LEU A 267 13.24 -13.53 -11.63
CA LEU A 267 13.57 -12.12 -11.40
C LEU A 267 12.90 -11.20 -12.43
N LYS A 268 12.80 -11.63 -13.70
CA LYS A 268 12.10 -10.88 -14.75
C LYS A 268 10.60 -10.76 -14.49
N LYS A 269 9.95 -11.84 -14.01
CA LYS A 269 8.54 -11.80 -13.59
C LYS A 269 8.35 -10.88 -12.38
N ALA A 270 9.20 -11.04 -11.35
CA ALA A 270 9.18 -10.19 -10.15
C ALA A 270 9.32 -8.70 -10.49
N LEU A 271 10.20 -8.36 -11.43
CA LEU A 271 10.35 -6.98 -11.89
C LEU A 271 9.05 -6.40 -12.45
N ASN A 272 8.27 -7.18 -13.20
CA ASN A 272 6.99 -6.72 -13.74
C ASN A 272 5.96 -6.50 -12.61
N ASP A 273 5.87 -7.43 -11.66
CA ASP A 273 4.97 -7.32 -10.52
C ASP A 273 5.32 -6.13 -9.63
N ILE A 274 6.60 -5.93 -9.31
CA ILE A 274 7.07 -4.81 -8.48
C ILE A 274 6.88 -3.48 -9.22
N ARG A 275 6.99 -3.45 -10.55
CA ARG A 275 6.64 -2.25 -11.34
C ARG A 275 5.17 -1.88 -11.21
N MET A 276 4.27 -2.86 -11.14
CA MET A 276 2.85 -2.58 -10.87
C MET A 276 2.66 -1.99 -9.47
N VAL A 277 3.34 -2.54 -8.45
CA VAL A 277 3.34 -2.01 -7.08
C VAL A 277 3.83 -0.57 -7.05
N ARG A 278 4.98 -0.28 -7.67
CA ARG A 278 5.52 1.08 -7.82
C ARG A 278 4.52 2.02 -8.47
N ASN A 279 3.92 1.62 -9.58
CA ASN A 279 2.94 2.47 -10.29
C ASN A 279 1.69 2.72 -9.42
N GLY A 280 1.25 1.72 -8.65
CA GLY A 280 0.21 1.87 -7.64
C GLY A 280 0.59 2.89 -6.57
N LEU A 281 1.80 2.82 -6.03
CA LEU A 281 2.31 3.76 -5.03
C LEU A 281 2.41 5.18 -5.59
N ILE A 282 2.96 5.37 -6.79
CA ILE A 282 3.06 6.69 -7.42
C ILE A 282 1.67 7.29 -7.64
N ARG A 283 0.69 6.49 -8.09
CA ARG A 283 -0.70 6.93 -8.23
C ARG A 283 -1.33 7.28 -6.88
N ALA A 284 -1.11 6.46 -5.85
CA ALA A 284 -1.63 6.70 -4.51
C ALA A 284 -1.06 7.98 -3.89
N LEU A 285 0.24 8.24 -4.07
CA LEU A 285 0.89 9.47 -3.64
C LEU A 285 0.18 10.72 -4.19
N ASN A 286 -0.40 10.63 -5.40
CA ASN A 286 -1.17 11.67 -6.08
C ASN A 286 -0.52 13.06 -5.91
N LEU A 287 0.70 13.18 -6.42
CA LEU A 287 1.56 14.34 -6.27
C LEU A 287 1.32 15.34 -7.40
N HIS A 288 1.08 16.59 -7.01
CA HIS A 288 0.95 17.78 -7.84
C HIS A 288 2.02 18.82 -7.45
N ASN A 289 2.27 19.82 -8.30
CA ASN A 289 3.38 20.77 -8.12
C ASN A 289 3.28 21.60 -6.84
N GLU A 290 2.06 21.88 -6.40
CA GLU A 290 1.77 22.59 -5.16
C GLU A 290 2.01 21.74 -3.91
N ASN A 291 2.22 20.43 -4.04
CA ASN A 291 2.47 19.57 -2.90
C ASN A 291 3.93 19.65 -2.43
N PHE A 292 4.12 19.50 -1.12
CA PHE A 292 5.43 19.36 -0.49
C PHE A 292 5.52 18.00 0.19
N LEU A 293 6.37 17.10 -0.34
CA LEU A 293 6.53 15.75 0.17
C LEU A 293 7.69 15.65 1.15
N ILE A 294 7.42 15.10 2.33
CA ILE A 294 8.40 14.89 3.39
C ILE A 294 8.58 13.38 3.59
N SER A 295 9.75 12.84 3.21
CA SER A 295 10.08 11.43 3.51
C SER A 295 10.71 11.34 4.89
N ILE A 296 10.16 10.50 5.76
CA ILE A 296 10.57 10.37 7.16
C ILE A 296 11.22 9.01 7.35
N HIS A 297 12.53 9.02 7.58
CA HIS A 297 13.34 7.81 7.72
C HIS A 297 14.08 7.76 9.05
N THR A 298 14.49 6.56 9.43
CA THR A 298 15.39 6.34 10.57
C THR A 298 16.50 5.39 10.20
N ASN A 299 17.74 5.77 10.49
CA ASN A 299 18.89 4.90 10.30
C ASN A 299 19.21 4.10 11.56
N ASN A 300 19.68 2.88 11.35
CA ASN A 300 20.15 2.02 12.42
C ASN A 300 21.39 2.64 13.07
N ARG A 301 21.48 2.56 14.40
CA ARG A 301 22.64 3.02 15.16
C ARG A 301 23.95 2.36 14.68
N CYS A 302 23.89 1.12 14.23
CA CYS A 302 25.04 0.34 13.77
C CYS A 302 25.31 0.45 12.26
N SER A 303 24.53 1.19 11.47
CA SER A 303 24.80 1.35 10.04
C SER A 303 25.89 2.39 9.78
N ASP A 304 26.56 2.35 8.63
CA ASP A 304 27.56 3.36 8.28
C ASP A 304 26.96 4.70 7.82
N LEU A 305 25.66 4.70 7.48
CA LEU A 305 24.97 5.90 7.03
C LEU A 305 25.02 7.00 8.10
N SER A 306 25.66 8.11 7.74
CA SER A 306 25.76 9.36 8.48
C SER A 306 26.10 10.49 7.51
N ILE A 307 25.99 11.75 7.93
CA ILE A 307 26.36 12.91 7.11
C ILE A 307 27.82 12.85 6.63
N ARG A 308 28.71 12.22 7.42
CA ARG A 308 30.13 12.05 7.10
C ARG A 308 30.36 11.07 5.95
N TYR A 309 29.44 10.13 5.71
CA TYR A 309 29.50 9.24 4.55
C TYR A 309 29.57 10.03 3.24
N PHE A 310 28.81 11.13 3.15
CA PHE A 310 28.74 11.97 1.95
C PHE A 310 29.95 12.89 1.76
N GLN A 311 30.87 12.97 2.73
CA GLN A 311 32.12 13.74 2.59
C GLN A 311 33.24 12.96 1.89
N LYS A 312 33.05 11.65 1.65
CA LYS A 312 34.05 10.85 0.96
C LYS A 312 34.38 11.47 -0.40
N LYS A 313 35.66 11.51 -0.75
CA LYS A 313 36.17 12.14 -1.98
C LYS A 313 35.49 11.57 -3.24
N GLU A 314 35.19 10.28 -3.27
CA GLU A 314 34.48 9.62 -4.38
C GLU A 314 33.02 10.08 -4.58
N LEU A 315 32.44 10.77 -3.58
CA LEU A 315 31.06 11.25 -3.59
C LEU A 315 30.96 12.78 -3.73
N SER A 316 32.09 13.51 -3.73
CA SER A 316 32.09 14.98 -3.77
C SER A 316 31.45 15.56 -5.02
N ASP A 317 31.50 14.83 -6.13
CA ASP A 317 30.87 15.26 -7.38
C ASP A 317 29.36 15.10 -7.34
N GLN A 318 28.85 14.14 -6.55
CA GLN A 318 27.43 13.80 -6.44
C GLN A 318 26.71 14.60 -5.34
N PHE A 319 27.45 15.05 -4.32
CA PHE A 319 26.86 15.67 -3.15
C PHE A 319 27.51 17.00 -2.77
N LEU A 320 26.71 17.89 -2.18
CA LEU A 320 27.21 19.04 -1.41
C LEU A 320 26.78 18.85 0.04
N VAL A 321 27.72 19.00 0.98
CA VAL A 321 27.52 18.64 2.38
C VAL A 321 27.77 19.84 3.28
N PHE A 322 26.91 20.04 4.27
CA PHE A 322 27.16 20.92 5.40
C PHE A 322 27.00 20.13 6.71
N ILE A 323 28.00 20.27 7.59
CA ILE A 323 28.03 19.62 8.89
C ILE A 323 28.02 20.68 9.98
N ASN A 324 27.10 20.52 10.93
CA ASN A 324 27.17 21.13 12.23
C ASN A 324 27.75 20.11 13.21
N GLU A 325 28.98 20.35 13.65
CA GLU A 325 29.71 19.46 14.58
C GLU A 325 29.03 19.33 15.95
N ASN A 326 28.09 20.23 16.29
CA ASN A 326 27.28 20.13 17.51
C ASN A 326 26.06 19.21 17.38
N HIS A 327 25.75 18.71 16.17
CA HIS A 327 24.62 17.82 15.92
C HIS A 327 25.09 16.39 15.66
N PRO A 328 24.32 15.36 16.12
CA PRO A 328 24.66 13.98 15.83
C PRO A 328 24.79 13.74 14.32
N PRO A 329 25.89 13.13 13.83
CA PRO A 329 26.15 13.00 12.40
C PRO A 329 25.14 12.09 11.67
N LYS A 330 24.43 11.23 12.42
CA LYS A 330 23.35 10.38 11.90
C LYS A 330 22.00 11.10 11.79
N ASN A 331 21.92 12.36 12.20
CA ASN A 331 20.72 13.17 12.08
C ASN A 331 20.98 14.28 11.06
N PHE A 332 20.40 14.15 9.87
CA PHE A 332 20.62 15.10 8.77
C PHE A 332 19.43 15.17 7.81
N PHE A 333 19.32 16.30 7.12
CA PHE A 333 18.39 16.45 6.00
C PHE A 333 19.06 15.99 4.72
N TYR A 334 18.30 15.32 3.86
CA TYR A 334 18.70 15.02 2.50
C TYR A 334 17.78 15.77 1.53
N THR A 335 18.38 16.60 0.68
CA THR A 335 17.70 17.56 -0.19
C THR A 335 18.07 17.30 -1.65
N ILE A 336 17.19 17.70 -2.57
CA ILE A 336 17.37 17.50 -4.02
C ILE A 336 17.49 18.82 -4.78
N ASN A 337 17.37 19.97 -4.10
CA ASN A 337 17.57 21.28 -4.71
C ASN A 337 18.35 22.21 -3.77
N TYR A 338 19.02 23.19 -4.37
CA TYR A 338 19.95 24.07 -3.67
C TYR A 338 19.27 25.04 -2.68
N LYS A 339 18.03 25.45 -2.97
CA LYS A 339 17.26 26.35 -2.10
C LYS A 339 16.95 25.70 -0.76
N ASP A 340 16.51 24.44 -0.77
CA ASP A 340 16.24 23.65 0.43
C ASP A 340 17.52 23.44 1.24
N PHE A 341 18.62 23.08 0.56
CA PHE A 341 19.92 22.92 1.20
C PHE A 341 20.36 24.17 1.96
N LEU A 342 20.29 25.34 1.31
CA LEU A 342 20.64 26.61 1.94
C LEU A 342 19.74 26.94 3.12
N PHE A 343 18.44 26.66 3.03
CA PHE A 343 17.51 26.88 4.12
C PHE A 343 17.92 26.10 5.37
N PHE A 344 18.13 24.79 5.27
CA PHE A 344 18.50 23.97 6.44
C PHE A 344 19.92 24.25 6.94
N LYS A 345 20.86 24.60 6.04
CA LYS A 345 22.20 25.07 6.41
C LYS A 345 22.14 26.34 7.27
N ARG A 346 21.31 27.33 6.89
CA ARG A 346 21.14 28.58 7.65
C ARG A 346 20.52 28.35 9.03
N HIS A 347 19.77 27.27 9.19
CA HIS A 347 19.24 26.80 10.48
C HIS A 347 20.22 25.87 11.22
N LEU A 348 21.48 25.79 10.78
CA LEU A 348 22.56 25.02 11.41
C LEU A 348 22.26 23.52 11.55
N TYR A 349 21.48 22.92 10.64
CA TYR A 349 21.31 21.47 10.61
C TYR A 349 22.32 20.81 9.68
N ASN A 350 22.76 19.59 10.03
CA ASN A 350 23.44 18.72 9.09
C ASN A 350 22.53 18.52 7.87
N VAL A 351 23.06 18.81 6.68
CA VAL A 351 22.28 18.72 5.45
C VAL A 351 23.18 18.32 4.29
N VAL A 352 22.64 17.45 3.44
CA VAL A 352 23.24 17.07 2.17
C VAL A 352 22.30 17.45 1.02
N LEU A 353 22.89 17.89 -0.08
CA LEU A 353 22.24 18.11 -1.37
C LEU A 353 22.73 17.05 -2.35
N GLN A 354 21.80 16.28 -2.92
CA GLN A 354 22.05 15.47 -4.11
C GLN A 354 22.07 16.37 -5.35
N LYS A 355 23.21 16.41 -6.05
CA LYS A 355 23.37 17.23 -7.25
C LYS A 355 22.70 16.54 -8.43
N GLU A 356 21.80 17.25 -9.11
CA GLU A 356 21.04 16.71 -10.26
C GLU A 356 21.95 16.29 -11.41
N SER A 357 23.02 17.05 -11.69
CA SER A 357 23.91 16.83 -12.84
C SER A 357 24.75 15.55 -12.75
N THR A 358 24.92 15.00 -11.55
CA THR A 358 25.86 13.91 -11.25
C THR A 358 25.22 12.83 -10.38
N MET A 359 23.89 12.87 -10.18
CA MET A 359 23.20 11.90 -9.34
C MET A 359 23.37 10.48 -9.88
N CYS A 360 23.79 9.56 -9.01
CA CYS A 360 23.74 8.13 -9.29
C CYS A 360 22.30 7.62 -9.08
N ASP A 361 21.74 6.95 -10.09
CA ASP A 361 20.38 6.39 -10.02
C ASP A 361 20.36 5.14 -9.15
N ASP A 362 20.05 5.31 -7.87
CA ASP A 362 19.97 4.23 -6.90
C ASP A 362 18.54 3.69 -6.71
N GLY A 363 17.60 4.08 -7.57
CA GLY A 363 16.19 3.68 -7.49
C GLY A 363 15.37 4.30 -6.37
N SER A 364 15.93 5.23 -5.59
CA SER A 364 15.23 5.89 -4.50
C SER A 364 14.18 6.87 -4.97
N LEU A 365 13.25 7.19 -4.07
CA LEU A 365 12.23 8.21 -4.35
C LEU A 365 12.88 9.57 -4.66
N SER A 366 14.02 9.91 -4.06
CA SER A 366 14.67 11.20 -4.32
C SER A 366 15.07 11.35 -5.79
N ILE A 367 15.47 10.26 -6.47
CA ILE A 367 15.75 10.26 -7.91
C ILE A 367 14.50 10.60 -8.73
N LEU A 368 13.35 10.00 -8.39
CA LEU A 368 12.09 10.30 -9.08
C LEU A 368 11.66 11.75 -8.82
N MET A 369 11.79 12.24 -7.58
CA MET A 369 11.37 13.59 -7.20
C MET A 369 12.28 14.65 -7.84
N ALA A 370 13.59 14.41 -7.93
CA ALA A 370 14.54 15.26 -8.64
C ALA A 370 14.18 15.35 -10.14
N LYS A 371 14.01 14.20 -10.82
CA LYS A 371 13.63 14.16 -12.24
C LYS A 371 12.29 14.86 -12.52
N LYS A 372 11.34 14.80 -11.58
CA LYS A 372 10.05 15.47 -11.67
C LYS A 372 10.04 16.92 -11.16
N LYS A 373 11.16 17.43 -10.63
CA LYS A 373 11.29 18.78 -10.05
C LYS A 373 10.22 19.08 -8.97
N MET A 374 9.93 18.08 -8.15
CA MET A 374 8.93 18.17 -7.08
C MET A 374 9.54 18.76 -5.80
N ASN A 375 8.71 19.41 -4.99
CA ASN A 375 9.14 19.85 -3.65
C ASN A 375 9.28 18.63 -2.72
N TYR A 376 10.50 18.34 -2.28
CA TYR A 376 10.82 17.10 -1.58
C TYR A 376 12.01 17.24 -0.64
N VAL A 377 11.84 16.78 0.60
CA VAL A 377 12.92 16.67 1.60
C VAL A 377 12.82 15.33 2.32
N THR A 378 13.95 14.67 2.53
CA THR A 378 14.07 13.51 3.39
C THR A 378 14.66 13.88 4.76
N LEU A 379 14.12 13.31 5.83
CA LEU A 379 14.69 13.34 7.17
C LEU A 379 15.34 12.00 7.49
N GLU A 380 16.66 11.99 7.66
CA GLU A 380 17.41 10.83 8.14
C GLU A 380 17.83 11.07 9.59
N VAL A 381 17.35 10.25 10.51
CA VAL A 381 17.65 10.40 11.95
C VAL A 381 18.00 9.05 12.56
N GLN A 382 18.91 9.02 13.54
CA GLN A 382 19.22 7.78 14.25
C GLN A 382 18.03 7.23 15.03
N GLU A 383 17.86 5.91 15.04
CA GLU A 383 16.87 5.24 15.88
C GLU A 383 17.01 5.64 17.36
N GLY A 384 15.88 5.97 17.99
CA GLY A 384 15.80 6.51 19.35
C GLY A 384 15.81 8.03 19.45
N HIS A 385 16.26 8.78 18.44
CA HIS A 385 16.36 10.25 18.48
C HIS A 385 15.04 10.98 18.15
N ILE A 386 13.92 10.51 18.72
CA ILE A 386 12.55 10.99 18.41
C ILE A 386 12.41 12.50 18.62
N ARG A 387 12.93 13.05 19.73
CA ARG A 387 12.83 14.50 20.01
C ARG A 387 13.54 15.34 18.95
N PHE A 388 14.67 14.85 18.45
CA PHE A 388 15.45 15.55 17.42
C PHE A 388 14.72 15.51 16.07
N GLN A 389 14.21 14.34 15.67
CA GLN A 389 13.47 14.20 14.42
C GLN A 389 12.18 15.03 14.41
N LYS A 390 11.48 15.16 15.56
CA LYS A 390 10.32 16.05 15.67
C LYS A 390 10.70 17.52 15.42
N LYS A 391 11.83 18.00 15.95
CA LYS A 391 12.32 19.37 15.69
C LYS A 391 12.65 19.58 14.22
N MET A 392 13.31 18.60 13.60
CA MET A 392 13.60 18.64 12.16
C MET A 392 12.31 18.67 11.34
N LEU A 393 11.34 17.81 11.66
CA LEU A 393 10.04 17.77 10.99
C LEU A 393 9.27 19.09 11.14
N ASP A 394 9.20 19.64 12.35
CA ASP A 394 8.51 20.90 12.62
C ASP A 394 9.08 22.02 11.73
N LEU A 395 10.41 22.12 11.62
CA LEU A 395 11.09 23.07 10.74
C LEU A 395 10.80 22.81 9.25
N THR A 396 10.81 21.55 8.80
CA THR A 396 10.48 21.20 7.40
C THR A 396 9.05 21.53 7.05
N VAL A 397 8.10 21.35 7.98
CA VAL A 397 6.68 21.70 7.78
C VAL A 397 6.50 23.22 7.64
N GLU A 398 7.18 24.00 8.49
CA GLU A 398 7.17 25.46 8.38
C GLU A 398 7.70 25.91 7.00
N TYR A 399 8.86 25.37 6.61
CA TYR A 399 9.45 25.64 5.30
C TYR A 399 8.52 25.25 4.14
N GLY A 400 7.98 24.03 4.19
CA GLY A 400 7.12 23.49 3.16
C GLY A 400 5.86 24.33 2.96
N ARG A 401 5.22 24.79 4.04
CA ARG A 401 4.06 25.69 3.96
C ARG A 401 4.38 26.99 3.22
N GLN A 402 5.53 27.60 3.47
CA GLN A 402 5.97 28.79 2.74
C GLN A 402 6.15 28.52 1.24
N GLN A 403 6.69 27.37 0.86
CA GLN A 403 6.81 26.99 -0.55
C GLN A 403 5.44 26.79 -1.20
N THR A 404 4.49 26.17 -0.50
CA THR A 404 3.14 25.93 -1.05
C THR A 404 2.31 27.21 -1.22
N LEU A 405 2.55 28.25 -0.40
CA LEU A 405 1.89 29.55 -0.50
C LEU A 405 2.43 30.39 -1.68
N MET A 406 3.70 30.21 -2.05
CA MET A 406 4.33 30.88 -3.20
C MET A 406 3.88 30.33 -4.57
N CYS A 407 3.18 29.18 -4.60
CA CYS A 407 2.67 28.55 -5.83
C CYS A 407 1.23 28.97 -6.20
N LEU A 408 0.62 29.93 -5.50
CA LEU A 408 -0.64 30.51 -5.94
C LEU A 408 -0.38 31.41 -7.16
N PRO A 409 -1.16 31.32 -8.26
CA PRO A 409 -1.05 32.28 -9.35
C PRO A 409 -1.29 33.69 -8.81
N GLY A 410 -0.49 34.65 -9.30
CA GLY A 410 -0.52 36.05 -8.90
C GLY A 410 -1.91 36.71 -9.03
N PRO A 411 -2.07 37.94 -8.52
CA PRO A 411 -3.36 38.59 -8.40
C PRO A 411 -4.08 38.61 -9.76
N ILE A 412 -5.35 38.19 -9.73
CA ILE A 412 -6.28 38.28 -10.85
C ILE A 412 -6.28 39.74 -11.31
N THR A 413 -5.73 40.00 -12.49
CA THR A 413 -5.90 41.28 -13.16
C THR A 413 -7.38 41.41 -13.48
N ILE A 414 -8.12 42.15 -12.65
CA ILE A 414 -9.47 42.58 -12.96
C ILE A 414 -9.32 43.55 -14.14
N LYS A 415 -9.62 43.08 -15.34
CA LYS A 415 -9.80 43.97 -16.49
C LYS A 415 -11.08 44.77 -16.23
N GLN A 416 -10.92 46.10 -16.15
CA GLN A 416 -12.01 47.06 -16.32
C GLN A 416 -12.49 47.06 -17.77
#